data_AF-A0A968XWM3-F1
#
_entry.id   AF-A0A968XWM3-F1
#
_cell.length_a   1.000
_cell.length_b   1.000
_cell.length_c   1.000
_cell.angle_alpha   90.00
_cell.angle_beta   90.00
_cell.angle_gamma   90.00
#
_symmetry.space_group_name_H-M   'P 1'
#
loop_
_entity.id
_entity.type
_entity.pdbx_description
1 polymer ?
#
loop_
_entity_poly.entity_id
_entity_poly.type
_entity_poly.pdbx_seq_one_letter_code
_entity_poly.pdbx_strand_id
1 'polypeptide(L)'
;MSSSNTVRGSDAHNFSVVRNAELTARVAQDCQLNKADAKDLSAQSTLTDAEALELSSLEATVERSLKAFWEIGQALRQIRDRRLYRQDFSTFEDYCTNRWEMSRRWAYQLIEAATVYENVRHGAQILPANERQVRPLTALPSQEQPRAWAQAVSTAPNGKLTAFHVARVVEEHQKKISEE
;
A
#
# COMPACT_ATOMS: atom_id res chain seq x y z
N MET A 1 -65.14 8.17 -48.48
CA MET A 1 -64.46 9.44 -48.84
C MET A 1 -63.07 9.34 -48.25
N SER A 2 -62.10 8.92 -49.06
CA SER A 2 -61.24 9.80 -49.88
C SER A 2 -60.30 10.59 -48.99
N SER A 3 -59.01 10.76 -49.22
CA SER A 3 -58.01 10.28 -50.17
C SER A 3 -56.73 11.04 -49.76
N SER A 4 -55.57 10.45 -49.99
CA SER A 4 -54.34 11.07 -50.50
C SER A 4 -53.86 12.44 -49.97
N ASN A 5 -52.60 12.47 -49.50
CA ASN A 5 -51.49 13.22 -50.14
C ASN A 5 -50.18 12.89 -49.40
N THR A 6 -49.04 12.51 -50.00
CA THR A 6 -48.34 12.84 -51.26
C THR A 6 -47.56 14.17 -51.20
N VAL A 7 -46.22 14.00 -51.05
CA VAL A 7 -45.11 14.62 -51.82
C VAL A 7 -44.33 15.83 -51.27
N ARG A 8 -43.01 15.57 -51.18
CA ARG A 8 -41.78 16.31 -51.52
C ARG A 8 -41.63 17.82 -51.31
N GLY A 9 -40.37 18.17 -51.02
CA GLY A 9 -39.63 19.26 -51.66
C GLY A 9 -39.15 20.27 -50.63
N SER A 10 -37.90 20.20 -50.18
CA SER A 10 -36.75 20.91 -50.77
C SER A 10 -36.99 22.41 -50.91
N ASP A 11 -36.39 23.20 -50.03
CA ASP A 11 -35.74 24.44 -50.43
C ASP A 11 -34.63 24.75 -49.42
N ALA A 12 -33.41 24.46 -49.85
CA ALA A 12 -32.25 25.13 -49.33
C ALA A 12 -32.26 26.53 -49.95
N HIS A 13 -32.11 27.58 -49.14
CA HIS A 13 -31.03 28.56 -49.30
C HIS A 13 -31.14 29.70 -48.28
N ASN A 14 -29.95 30.13 -47.83
CA ASN A 14 -29.60 31.48 -47.41
C ASN A 14 -29.61 31.82 -45.91
N PHE A 15 -28.64 31.26 -45.17
CA PHE A 15 -27.98 31.99 -44.06
C PHE A 15 -26.57 31.47 -43.77
N SER A 16 -25.70 31.40 -44.78
CA SER A 16 -24.24 31.47 -44.60
C SER A 16 -23.86 32.92 -44.86
N VAL A 17 -23.05 33.62 -44.06
CA VAL A 17 -21.60 33.37 -44.00
C VAL A 17 -20.96 33.96 -42.72
N VAL A 18 -21.68 34.66 -41.85
CA VAL A 18 -21.01 35.40 -40.74
C VAL A 18 -20.64 34.53 -39.53
N ARG A 19 -21.19 33.31 -39.40
CA ARG A 19 -21.01 32.51 -38.17
C ARG A 19 -19.73 31.66 -38.12
N ASN A 20 -18.98 31.51 -39.23
CA ASN A 20 -17.83 30.58 -39.26
C ASN A 20 -16.49 31.19 -38.83
N ALA A 21 -16.24 32.49 -39.05
CA ALA A 21 -14.97 33.10 -38.65
C ALA A 21 -14.84 33.21 -37.11
N GLU A 22 -15.90 33.63 -36.43
CA GLU A 22 -15.93 33.74 -34.96
C GLU A 22 -15.93 32.38 -34.26
N LEU A 23 -16.61 31.36 -34.81
CA LEU A 23 -16.58 29.99 -34.25
C LEU A 23 -15.18 29.36 -34.38
N THR A 24 -14.48 29.61 -35.48
CA THR A 24 -13.10 29.10 -35.68
C THR A 24 -12.11 29.82 -34.77
N ALA A 25 -12.27 31.12 -34.54
CA ALA A 25 -11.45 31.88 -33.59
C ALA A 25 -11.65 31.43 -32.13
N ARG A 26 -12.90 31.14 -31.73
CA ARG A 26 -13.22 30.65 -30.37
C ARG A 26 -12.68 29.24 -30.12
N VAL A 27 -12.81 28.32 -31.06
CA VAL A 27 -12.23 26.97 -30.95
C VAL A 27 -10.69 27.01 -30.92
N ALA A 28 -10.06 27.91 -31.68
CA ALA A 28 -8.61 28.10 -31.62
C ALA A 28 -8.16 28.69 -30.27
N GLN A 29 -8.94 29.59 -29.67
CA GLN A 29 -8.66 30.20 -28.37
C GLN A 29 -8.87 29.21 -27.21
N ASP A 30 -9.90 28.38 -27.27
CA ASP A 30 -10.16 27.31 -26.28
C ASP A 30 -9.08 26.21 -26.34
N CYS A 31 -8.54 25.90 -27.52
CA CYS A 31 -7.44 24.94 -27.69
C CYS A 31 -6.08 25.53 -27.25
N GLN A 32 -5.94 26.87 -27.25
CA GLN A 32 -4.77 27.57 -26.70
C GLN A 32 -4.81 27.65 -25.17
N LEU A 33 -5.99 27.83 -24.58
CA LEU A 33 -6.18 27.77 -23.12
C LEU A 33 -5.88 26.36 -22.58
N ASN A 34 -6.41 25.31 -23.21
CA ASN A 34 -6.10 23.91 -22.84
C ASN A 34 -4.60 23.55 -22.95
N LYS A 35 -3.85 24.18 -23.88
CA LYS A 35 -2.39 23.97 -24.00
C LYS A 35 -1.60 24.70 -22.93
N ALA A 36 -2.10 25.82 -22.42
CA ALA A 36 -1.48 26.54 -21.30
C ALA A 36 -1.70 25.78 -19.98
N ASP A 37 -2.91 25.26 -19.76
CA ASP A 37 -3.23 24.44 -18.58
C ASP A 37 -2.44 23.13 -18.54
N ALA A 38 -2.25 22.46 -19.69
CA ALA A 38 -1.42 21.25 -19.78
C ALA A 38 0.09 21.52 -19.55
N LYS A 39 0.55 22.74 -19.89
CA LYS A 39 1.95 23.14 -19.68
C LYS A 39 2.21 23.48 -18.21
N ASP A 40 1.23 24.09 -17.53
CA ASP A 40 1.26 24.42 -16.11
C ASP A 40 1.24 23.17 -15.22
N LEU A 41 0.42 22.15 -15.54
CA LEU A 41 0.46 20.85 -14.84
C LEU A 41 1.80 20.12 -14.98
N SER A 42 2.51 20.26 -16.11
CA SER A 42 3.82 19.62 -16.31
C SER A 42 4.96 20.34 -15.60
N ALA A 43 4.87 21.66 -15.38
CA ALA A 43 5.86 22.42 -14.64
C ALA A 43 5.83 22.13 -13.13
N GLN A 44 4.67 21.72 -12.60
CA GLN A 44 4.49 21.27 -11.22
C GLN A 44 4.91 19.81 -10.97
N SER A 45 5.32 19.08 -12.01
CA SER A 45 5.59 17.63 -11.90
C SER A 45 7.04 17.26 -11.58
N THR A 46 7.95 18.24 -11.64
CA THR A 46 9.37 18.07 -11.28
C THR A 46 9.63 18.71 -9.93
N LEU A 47 9.93 17.90 -8.92
CA LEU A 47 10.32 18.35 -7.59
C LEU A 47 11.53 19.28 -7.68
N THR A 48 11.48 20.40 -6.97
CA THR A 48 12.65 21.23 -6.69
C THR A 48 13.64 20.47 -5.80
N ASP A 49 14.91 20.88 -5.80
CA ASP A 49 15.94 20.24 -4.96
C ASP A 49 15.56 20.22 -3.46
N ALA A 50 14.87 21.27 -3.00
CA ALA A 50 14.36 21.36 -1.64
C ALA A 50 13.25 20.33 -1.37
N GLU A 51 12.28 20.20 -2.28
CA GLU A 51 11.20 19.22 -2.18
C GLU A 51 11.72 17.78 -2.30
N ALA A 52 12.73 17.54 -3.13
CA ALA A 52 13.38 16.23 -3.25
C ALA A 52 14.12 15.84 -1.95
N LEU A 53 14.80 16.79 -1.31
CA LEU A 53 15.44 16.58 -0.01
C LEU A 53 14.41 16.31 1.09
N GLU A 54 13.30 17.06 1.09
CA GLU A 54 12.19 16.85 2.03
C GLU A 54 11.55 15.47 1.83
N LEU A 55 11.25 15.09 0.59
CA LEU A 55 10.74 13.77 0.25
C LEU A 55 11.66 12.67 0.79
N SER A 56 12.97 12.78 0.55
CA SER A 56 13.94 11.79 1.04
C SER A 56 13.95 11.67 2.58
N SER A 57 13.84 12.80 3.28
CA SER A 57 13.74 12.83 4.76
C SER A 57 12.46 12.16 5.27
N LEU A 58 11.34 12.42 4.60
CA LEU A 58 10.05 11.82 4.91
C LEU A 58 10.06 10.31 4.63
N GLU A 59 10.63 9.87 3.49
CA GLU A 59 10.80 8.46 3.14
C GLU A 59 11.67 7.72 4.16
N ALA A 60 12.80 8.31 4.60
CA ALA A 60 13.63 7.72 5.64
C ALA A 60 12.86 7.56 6.98
N THR A 61 11.98 8.51 7.30
CA THR A 61 11.11 8.43 8.47
C THR A 61 10.07 7.32 8.33
N VAL A 62 9.47 7.19 7.15
CA VAL A 62 8.53 6.10 6.82
C VAL A 62 9.23 4.75 6.94
N GLU A 63 10.41 4.59 6.34
CA GLU A 63 11.17 3.33 6.40
C GLU A 63 11.54 2.92 7.82
N ARG A 64 11.97 3.87 8.67
CA ARG A 64 12.23 3.60 10.08
C ARG A 64 10.97 3.17 10.81
N SER A 65 9.86 3.86 10.55
CA SER A 65 8.56 3.57 11.17
C SER A 65 8.02 2.19 10.75
N LEU A 66 8.25 1.78 9.49
CA LEU A 66 7.91 0.44 9.00
C LEU A 66 8.70 -0.66 9.71
N LYS A 67 9.95 -0.40 10.12
CA LYS A 67 10.79 -1.34 10.87
C LYS A 67 10.55 -1.31 12.39
N ALA A 68 9.89 -0.26 12.90
CA ALA A 68 9.72 -0.04 14.34
C ALA A 68 9.04 -1.22 15.06
N PHE A 69 8.07 -1.90 14.44
CA PHE A 69 7.41 -3.05 15.07
C PHE A 69 8.39 -4.18 15.41
N TRP A 70 9.38 -4.43 14.53
CA TRP A 70 10.39 -5.45 14.73
C TRP A 70 11.32 -5.05 15.87
N GLU A 71 11.80 -3.81 15.89
CA GLU A 71 12.66 -3.30 16.97
C GLU A 71 11.97 -3.36 18.33
N ILE A 72 10.70 -2.93 18.39
CA ILE A 72 9.87 -3.00 19.61
C ILE A 72 9.69 -4.46 20.03
N GLY A 73 9.31 -5.35 19.12
CA GLY A 73 9.14 -6.77 19.42
C GLY A 73 10.42 -7.42 19.95
N GLN A 74 11.58 -7.09 19.37
CA GLN A 74 12.89 -7.57 19.82
C GLN A 74 13.25 -7.04 21.22
N ALA A 75 12.98 -5.76 21.50
CA ALA A 75 13.21 -5.17 22.81
C ALA A 75 12.30 -5.82 23.86
N LEU A 76 11.01 -5.95 23.57
CA LEU A 76 10.03 -6.62 24.44
C LEU A 76 10.42 -8.08 24.72
N ARG A 77 10.88 -8.81 23.70
CA ARG A 77 11.40 -10.17 23.86
C ARG A 77 12.57 -10.21 24.85
N GLN A 78 13.56 -9.34 24.67
CA GLN A 78 14.72 -9.29 25.57
C GLN A 78 14.35 -8.91 27.01
N ILE A 79 13.45 -7.94 27.18
CA ILE A 79 12.94 -7.53 28.50
C ILE A 79 12.23 -8.70 29.19
N ARG A 80 11.38 -9.41 28.46
CA ARG A 80 10.64 -10.57 28.97
C ARG A 80 11.58 -11.71 29.34
N ASP A 81 12.44 -12.11 28.42
CA ASP A 81 13.27 -13.32 28.55
C ASP A 81 14.34 -13.14 29.66
N ARG A 82 14.89 -11.94 29.80
CA ARG A 82 15.82 -11.59 30.89
C ARG A 82 15.12 -11.14 32.17
N ARG A 83 13.79 -11.11 32.17
CA ARG A 83 12.93 -10.65 33.28
C ARG A 83 13.33 -9.26 33.82
N LEU A 84 13.67 -8.32 32.94
CA LEU A 84 14.12 -6.97 33.33
C LEU A 84 12.99 -6.13 33.95
N TYR A 85 11.74 -6.51 33.70
CA TYR A 85 10.56 -5.87 34.28
C TYR A 85 10.43 -6.07 35.80
N ARG A 86 11.15 -7.04 36.38
CA ARG A 86 11.04 -7.44 37.80
C ARG A 86 11.46 -6.35 38.80
N GLN A 87 12.08 -5.27 38.33
CA GLN A 87 12.48 -4.16 39.18
C GLN A 87 11.25 -3.46 39.78
N ASP A 88 10.24 -3.20 38.94
CA ASP A 88 9.07 -2.40 39.32
C ASP A 88 7.74 -3.16 39.15
N PHE A 89 7.75 -4.31 38.46
CA PHE A 89 6.52 -5.06 38.11
C PHE A 89 6.63 -6.55 38.43
N SER A 90 5.51 -7.14 38.85
CA SER A 90 5.45 -8.56 39.22
C SER A 90 5.41 -9.50 38.00
N THR A 91 4.77 -9.05 36.91
CA THR A 91 4.63 -9.81 35.66
C THR A 91 5.02 -8.95 34.46
N PHE A 92 5.33 -9.61 33.34
CA PHE A 92 5.62 -8.93 32.08
C PHE A 92 4.37 -8.21 31.54
N GLU A 93 3.20 -8.81 31.76
CA GLU A 93 1.89 -8.28 31.43
C GLU A 93 1.60 -6.94 32.12
N ASP A 94 1.85 -6.88 33.44
CA ASP A 94 1.69 -5.65 34.21
C ASP A 94 2.63 -4.57 33.69
N TYR A 95 3.87 -4.94 33.38
CA TYR A 95 4.84 -4.02 32.78
C TYR A 95 4.33 -3.46 31.45
N CYS A 96 3.89 -4.29 30.51
CA CYS A 96 3.37 -3.83 29.23
C CYS A 96 2.15 -2.91 29.38
N THR A 97 1.24 -3.25 30.29
CA THR A 97 -0.01 -2.50 30.48
C THR A 97 0.24 -1.17 31.17
N ASN A 98 0.99 -1.16 32.27
CA ASN A 98 1.17 0.03 33.11
C ASN A 98 2.28 0.97 32.60
N ARG A 99 3.36 0.44 32.00
CA ARG A 99 4.47 1.28 31.52
C ARG A 99 4.25 1.79 30.10
N TRP A 100 3.65 0.97 29.24
CA TRP A 100 3.55 1.26 27.81
C TRP A 100 2.11 1.41 27.31
N GLU A 101 1.11 1.24 28.18
CA GLU A 101 -0.32 1.26 27.80
C GLU A 101 -0.65 0.24 26.68
N MET A 102 0.14 -0.83 26.61
CA MET A 102 0.02 -1.86 25.59
C MET A 102 -0.74 -3.06 26.15
N SER A 103 -1.76 -3.52 25.40
CA SER A 103 -2.42 -4.78 25.76
C SER A 103 -1.42 -5.94 25.73
N ARG A 104 -1.55 -6.86 26.69
CA ARG A 104 -0.82 -8.13 26.71
C ARG A 104 -0.79 -8.80 25.33
N ARG A 105 -1.97 -8.96 24.72
CA ARG A 105 -2.12 -9.63 23.42
C ARG A 105 -1.24 -8.99 22.35
N TRP A 106 -1.23 -7.65 22.30
CA TRP A 106 -0.44 -6.92 21.31
C TRP A 106 1.07 -7.04 21.57
N ALA A 107 1.50 -7.02 22.84
CA ALA A 107 2.92 -7.20 23.19
C ALA A 107 3.46 -8.57 22.74
N TYR A 108 2.74 -9.65 23.06
CA TYR A 108 3.14 -11.00 22.60
C TYR A 108 3.10 -11.13 21.08
N GLN A 109 2.10 -10.54 20.43
CA GLN A 109 1.99 -10.52 18.98
C GLN A 109 3.17 -9.81 18.31
N LEU A 110 3.67 -8.70 18.88
CA LEU A 110 4.88 -8.03 18.39
C LEU A 110 6.12 -8.90 18.57
N ILE A 111 6.23 -9.62 19.69
CA ILE A 111 7.35 -10.56 19.94
C ILE A 111 7.35 -11.69 18.91
N GLU A 112 6.18 -12.28 18.64
CA GLU A 112 6.01 -13.33 17.63
C GLU A 112 6.35 -12.82 16.23
N ALA A 113 5.79 -11.67 15.85
CA ALA A 113 6.05 -11.05 14.56
C ALA A 113 7.53 -10.70 14.39
N ALA A 114 8.20 -10.21 15.42
CA ALA A 114 9.63 -9.94 15.37
C ALA A 114 10.43 -11.23 15.12
N THR A 115 10.07 -12.32 15.79
CA THR A 115 10.73 -13.63 15.61
C THR A 115 10.58 -14.15 14.18
N VAL A 116 9.36 -14.10 13.62
CA VAL A 116 9.12 -14.49 12.23
C VAL A 116 9.86 -13.58 11.26
N TYR A 117 9.89 -12.27 11.52
CA TYR A 117 10.66 -11.32 10.71
C TYR A 117 12.15 -11.70 10.69
N GLU A 118 12.73 -12.14 11.81
CA GLU A 118 14.10 -12.65 11.83
C GLU A 118 14.27 -13.91 10.97
N ASN A 119 13.31 -14.83 11.00
CA ASN A 119 13.38 -16.04 10.17
C ASN A 119 13.34 -15.69 8.67
N VAL A 120 12.50 -14.74 8.29
CA VAL A 120 12.29 -14.34 6.89
C VAL A 120 13.41 -13.44 6.37
N ARG A 121 13.99 -12.55 7.20
CA ARG A 121 15.01 -11.60 6.74
C ARG A 121 16.26 -12.31 6.19
N HIS A 122 16.57 -13.50 6.70
CA HIS A 122 17.72 -14.30 6.27
C HIS A 122 17.39 -15.05 4.96
N GLY A 123 17.29 -14.31 3.85
CA GLY A 123 17.09 -14.88 2.51
C GLY A 123 16.03 -14.19 1.66
N ALA A 124 15.24 -13.28 2.23
CA ALA A 124 14.25 -12.53 1.48
C ALA A 124 14.87 -11.30 0.77
N GLN A 125 14.59 -11.16 -0.52
CA GLN A 125 14.91 -9.94 -1.28
C GLN A 125 14.01 -8.77 -0.88
N ILE A 126 12.74 -9.06 -0.54
CA ILE A 126 11.76 -8.09 -0.09
C ILE A 126 11.41 -8.42 1.35
N LEU A 127 11.69 -7.47 2.26
CA LEU A 127 11.40 -7.61 3.68
C LEU A 127 9.94 -7.25 3.97
N PRO A 128 9.31 -7.87 4.99
CA PRO A 128 7.99 -7.46 5.44
C PRO A 128 7.97 -5.98 5.85
N ALA A 129 6.99 -5.22 5.36
CA ALA A 129 6.85 -3.81 5.64
C ALA A 129 6.09 -3.54 6.95
N ASN A 130 5.27 -4.47 7.43
CA ASN A 130 4.50 -4.30 8.65
C ASN A 130 4.17 -5.63 9.33
N GLU A 131 3.82 -5.56 10.62
CA GLU A 131 3.43 -6.72 11.42
C GLU A 131 2.27 -7.51 10.80
N ARG A 132 1.32 -6.85 10.12
CA ARG A 132 0.14 -7.53 9.55
C ARG A 132 0.53 -8.51 8.43
N GLN A 133 1.58 -8.22 7.66
CA GLN A 133 2.09 -9.15 6.65
C GLN A 133 2.78 -10.36 7.27
N VAL A 134 3.42 -10.18 8.43
CA VAL A 134 4.19 -11.23 9.11
C VAL A 134 3.29 -12.14 9.93
N ARG A 135 2.23 -11.59 10.52
CA ARG A 135 1.31 -12.27 11.43
C ARG A 135 0.78 -13.62 10.90
N PRO A 136 0.37 -13.79 9.63
CA PRO A 136 -0.14 -15.07 9.18
C PRO A 136 0.92 -16.18 9.23
N LEU A 137 2.19 -15.83 9.00
CA LEU A 137 3.30 -16.79 9.02
C LEU A 137 3.58 -17.36 10.42
N THR A 138 3.10 -16.73 11.50
CA THR A 138 3.28 -17.29 12.87
C THR A 138 2.60 -18.65 13.03
N ALA A 139 1.61 -18.96 12.18
CA ALA A 139 0.92 -20.24 12.16
C ALA A 139 1.69 -21.36 11.45
N LEU A 140 2.85 -21.07 10.84
CA LEU A 140 3.74 -22.05 10.23
C LEU A 140 4.94 -22.36 11.11
N PRO A 141 5.50 -23.59 11.02
CA PRO A 141 6.79 -23.92 11.61
C PRO A 141 7.89 -22.96 11.12
N SER A 142 8.86 -22.64 11.99
CA SER A 142 9.91 -21.65 11.68
C SER A 142 10.71 -21.94 10.41
N GLN A 143 10.85 -23.21 10.02
CA GLN A 143 11.56 -23.63 8.82
C GLN A 143 10.78 -23.37 7.52
N GLU A 144 9.45 -23.34 7.59
CA GLU A 144 8.57 -23.12 6.44
C GLU A 144 8.21 -21.64 6.23
N GLN A 145 8.35 -20.80 7.27
CA GLN A 145 8.09 -19.36 7.19
C GLN A 145 8.85 -18.66 6.04
N PRO A 146 10.17 -18.89 5.83
CA PRO A 146 10.89 -18.25 4.72
C PRO A 146 10.40 -18.73 3.35
N ARG A 147 10.04 -20.01 3.22
CA ARG A 147 9.51 -20.61 1.98
C ARG A 147 8.15 -20.03 1.63
N ALA A 148 7.24 -19.97 2.60
CA ALA A 148 5.93 -19.36 2.43
C ALA A 148 6.04 -17.87 2.08
N TRP A 149 6.95 -17.13 2.71
CA TRP A 149 7.20 -15.73 2.36
C TRP A 149 7.73 -15.56 0.94
N ALA A 150 8.73 -16.36 0.54
CA ALA A 150 9.28 -16.31 -0.81
C ALA A 150 8.19 -16.58 -1.88
N GLN A 151 7.30 -17.55 -1.63
CA GLN A 151 6.16 -17.80 -2.50
C GLN A 151 5.18 -16.63 -2.49
N ALA A 152 4.90 -16.01 -1.34
CA ALA A 152 4.00 -14.85 -1.27
C ALA A 152 4.55 -13.67 -2.09
N VAL A 153 5.87 -13.45 -2.04
CA VAL A 153 6.57 -12.44 -2.84
C VAL A 153 6.46 -12.76 -4.34
N SER A 154 6.69 -14.01 -4.76
CA SER A 154 6.65 -14.39 -6.18
C SER A 154 5.25 -14.39 -6.78
N THR A 155 4.21 -14.60 -5.96
CA THR A 155 2.81 -14.68 -6.39
C THR A 155 2.02 -13.40 -6.16
N ALA A 156 2.70 -12.31 -5.74
CA ALA A 156 2.04 -11.07 -5.34
C ALA A 156 1.23 -10.47 -6.52
N PRO A 157 -0.10 -10.29 -6.38
CA PRO A 157 -0.93 -9.73 -7.43
C PRO A 157 -0.56 -8.28 -7.69
N ASN A 158 -0.27 -7.93 -8.95
CA ASN A 158 0.17 -6.60 -9.37
C ASN A 158 1.41 -6.07 -8.60
N GLY A 159 2.27 -6.97 -8.11
CA GLY A 159 3.44 -6.63 -7.30
C GLY A 159 3.12 -6.09 -5.89
N LYS A 160 1.84 -6.12 -5.46
CA LYS A 160 1.43 -5.63 -4.14
C LYS A 160 1.34 -6.78 -3.14
N LEU A 161 2.33 -6.84 -2.25
CA LEU A 161 2.36 -7.81 -1.17
C LEU A 161 1.45 -7.38 -0.02
N THR A 162 0.20 -7.85 -0.02
CA THR A 162 -0.78 -7.53 1.03
C THR A 162 -0.81 -8.62 2.12
N ALA A 163 -1.22 -8.25 3.34
CA ALA A 163 -1.39 -9.20 4.44
C ALA A 163 -2.40 -10.32 4.10
N PHE A 164 -3.46 -10.00 3.35
CA PHE A 164 -4.44 -10.98 2.88
C PHE A 164 -3.81 -12.00 1.92
N HIS A 165 -2.97 -11.53 0.98
CA HIS A 165 -2.27 -12.42 0.07
C HIS A 165 -1.33 -13.37 0.81
N VAL A 166 -0.55 -12.85 1.77
CA VAL A 166 0.34 -13.69 2.60
C VAL A 166 -0.47 -14.72 3.38
N ALA A 167 -1.61 -14.34 3.95
CA ALA A 167 -2.48 -15.28 4.66
C ALA A 167 -2.99 -16.42 3.77
N ARG A 168 -3.39 -16.13 2.52
CA ARG A 168 -3.80 -17.16 1.56
C ARG A 168 -2.67 -18.14 1.25
N VAL A 169 -1.47 -17.65 0.99
CA VAL A 169 -0.31 -18.50 0.71
C VAL A 169 0.04 -19.37 1.92
N VAL A 170 -0.04 -18.82 3.13
CA VAL A 170 0.18 -19.59 4.36
C VAL A 170 -0.85 -20.71 4.51
N GLU A 171 -2.13 -20.44 4.25
CA GLU A 171 -3.19 -21.45 4.32
C GLU A 171 -2.93 -22.61 3.34
N GLU A 172 -2.47 -22.30 2.12
CA GLU A 172 -2.09 -23.32 1.13
C GLU A 172 -0.89 -24.16 1.61
N HIS A 173 0.10 -23.55 2.26
CA HIS A 173 1.23 -24.25 2.86
C HIS A 173 0.80 -25.17 4.00
N GLN A 174 -0.11 -24.70 4.87
CA GLN A 174 -0.62 -25.52 5.97
C GLN A 174 -1.34 -26.78 5.47
N LYS A 175 -2.13 -26.66 4.40
CA LYS A 175 -2.81 -27.81 3.78
C LYS A 175 -1.82 -28.85 3.26
N LYS A 176 -0.76 -28.40 2.57
CA LYS A 176 0.30 -29.29 2.07
C LYS A 176 1.03 -30.00 3.21
N ILE A 177 1.41 -29.27 4.27
CA ILE A 177 2.09 -29.85 5.44
C ILE A 177 1.20 -30.88 6.15
N SER A 178 -0.13 -30.68 6.14
CA SER A 178 -1.04 -31.66 6.75
C SER A 178 -1.36 -32.88 5.89
N GLU A 179 -1.02 -32.84 4.61
CA GLU A 179 -1.26 -33.92 3.64
C GLU A 179 -0.02 -34.83 3.44
N GLU A 180 1.17 -34.38 3.89
CA GLU A 180 2.45 -35.11 3.90
C GLU A 180 2.69 -35.88 5.22
#